data_AF-A0A7V3UZU9-F1
#
_entry.id   AF-A0A7V3UZU9-F1
#
_cell.length_a   1.000
_cell.length_b   1.000
_cell.length_c   1.000
_cell.angle_alpha   90.00
_cell.angle_beta   90.00
_cell.angle_gamma   90.00
#
_symmetry.space_group_name_H-M   'P 1'
#
loop_
_entity.id
_entity.type
_entity.pdbx_description
1 polymer ?
#
loop_
_entity_poly.entity_id
_entity_poly.type
_entity_poly.pdbx_seq_one_letter_code
_entity_poly.pdbx_strand_id
1 'polypeptide(L)'
;MKSIVKIAPLALLLLLGCATSHYVRPDEVTEWDYTYSDTDMKLLAEKMVMSLAEFKLPPRPDTGKPVLAFLTIGNRTSQHIDTEGIAEKIMVALLKLGKFRIVDRELLKQQAKEIALQETQRIDVEGAVKLGNLIGADYFLTGDVMSIEKTKGATTLAYYKLTMRLVDVRTSEIIWADEQELKKKSTKAWYE
;
A
#
# COMPACT_ATOMS: atom_id res chain seq x y z
N MET A 1 54.84 62.29 3.79
CA MET A 1 54.79 60.90 3.30
C MET A 1 53.35 60.41 3.30
N LYS A 2 52.80 60.06 2.14
CA LYS A 2 51.42 59.56 1.96
C LYS A 2 51.46 58.03 2.00
N SER A 3 50.65 57.39 2.85
CA SER A 3 50.43 55.94 2.79
C SER A 3 49.04 55.67 2.20
N ILE A 4 49.04 55.01 1.05
CA ILE A 4 47.85 54.66 0.26
C ILE A 4 47.36 53.30 0.78
N VAL A 5 46.18 53.28 1.40
CA VAL A 5 45.49 52.05 1.80
C VAL A 5 44.81 51.46 0.56
N LYS A 6 45.27 50.30 0.09
CA LYS A 6 44.66 49.56 -1.03
C LYS A 6 43.49 48.73 -0.51
N ILE A 7 42.28 49.10 -0.90
CA ILE A 7 41.06 48.30 -0.69
C ILE A 7 41.05 47.21 -1.77
N ALA A 8 41.21 45.94 -1.38
CA ALA A 8 41.10 44.79 -2.28
C ALA A 8 39.63 44.34 -2.36
N PRO A 9 39.05 44.08 -3.56
CA PRO A 9 37.68 43.63 -3.69
C PRO A 9 37.62 42.13 -3.39
N LEU A 10 36.97 41.75 -2.29
CA LEU A 10 36.68 40.35 -1.99
C LEU A 10 35.54 39.89 -2.90
N ALA A 11 35.90 39.15 -3.95
CA ALA A 11 34.97 38.59 -4.92
C ALA A 11 33.97 37.64 -4.24
N LEU A 12 32.68 38.00 -4.32
CA LEU A 12 31.55 37.19 -3.90
C LEU A 12 31.37 36.02 -4.88
N LEU A 13 31.98 34.87 -4.56
CA LEU A 13 31.78 33.61 -5.28
C LEU A 13 30.36 33.09 -4.98
N LEU A 14 29.41 33.40 -5.86
CA LEU A 14 28.10 32.76 -5.90
C LEU A 14 28.30 31.29 -6.31
N LEU A 15 28.37 30.38 -5.34
CA LEU A 15 28.32 28.94 -5.57
C LEU A 15 26.92 28.59 -6.09
N LEU A 16 26.77 28.56 -7.41
CA LEU A 16 25.67 27.88 -8.09
C LEU A 16 25.81 26.38 -7.81
N GLY A 17 25.16 25.90 -6.75
CA GLY A 17 25.04 24.47 -6.48
C GLY A 17 24.21 23.82 -7.59
N CYS A 18 24.86 23.10 -8.50
CA CYS A 18 24.17 22.20 -9.42
C CYS A 18 23.59 21.04 -8.61
N ALA A 19 22.26 21.02 -8.44
CA ALA A 19 21.57 19.84 -7.95
C ALA A 19 21.68 18.74 -9.01
N THR A 20 22.52 17.72 -8.77
CA THR A 20 22.63 16.53 -9.62
C THR A 20 21.71 15.44 -9.09
N SER A 21 20.66 15.10 -9.83
CA SER A 21 19.86 13.91 -9.57
C SER A 21 20.53 12.68 -10.17
N HIS A 22 20.64 11.58 -9.42
CA HIS A 22 21.11 10.30 -9.92
C HIS A 22 20.03 9.23 -9.72
N TYR A 23 20.00 8.24 -10.62
CA TYR A 23 19.12 7.08 -10.46
C TYR A 23 19.69 6.14 -9.40
N VAL A 24 18.81 5.67 -8.51
CA VAL A 24 19.08 4.59 -7.55
C VAL A 24 18.25 3.38 -7.96
N ARG A 25 18.77 2.15 -7.79
CA ARG A 25 18.02 0.99 -8.23
C ARG A 25 16.83 0.71 -7.29
N PRO A 26 15.65 0.35 -7.82
CA PRO A 26 14.49 0.05 -6.98
C PRO A 26 14.64 -1.20 -6.10
N ASP A 27 15.61 -2.09 -6.31
CA ASP A 27 15.84 -3.27 -5.47
C ASP A 27 16.65 -2.95 -4.20
N GLU A 28 17.27 -1.77 -4.12
CA GLU A 28 18.02 -1.34 -2.96
C GLU A 28 17.09 -1.05 -1.77
N VAL A 29 17.54 -1.43 -0.57
CA VAL A 29 16.77 -1.27 0.67
C VAL A 29 16.80 0.18 1.12
N THR A 30 15.61 0.76 1.32
CA THR A 30 15.43 2.15 1.77
C THR A 30 15.42 2.20 3.30
N GLU A 31 16.54 2.59 3.92
CA GLU A 31 16.74 2.58 5.40
C GLU A 31 16.91 3.95 6.07
N TRP A 32 16.42 5.03 5.44
CA TRP A 32 16.64 6.41 5.90
C TRP A 32 16.10 6.69 7.31
N ASP A 33 14.86 6.29 7.58
CA ASP A 33 14.21 6.51 8.87
C ASP A 33 13.16 5.43 9.21
N TYR A 34 12.31 5.71 10.21
CA TYR A 34 11.26 4.81 10.65
C TYR A 34 9.98 4.89 9.82
N THR A 35 9.86 5.88 8.92
CA THR A 35 8.64 6.13 8.13
C THR A 35 8.44 5.07 7.07
N TYR A 36 7.21 4.95 6.57
CA TYR A 36 6.85 3.98 5.55
C TYR A 36 7.63 4.22 4.24
N SER A 37 8.22 3.16 3.69
CA SER A 37 9.04 3.20 2.48
C SER A 37 8.56 2.23 1.39
N ASP A 38 9.14 2.36 0.19
CA ASP A 38 8.92 1.45 -0.93
C ASP A 38 9.36 0.00 -0.62
N THR A 39 10.38 -0.15 0.24
CA THR A 39 10.83 -1.45 0.72
C THR A 39 9.77 -2.09 1.62
N ASP A 40 9.18 -1.31 2.52
CA ASP A 40 8.11 -1.79 3.40
C ASP A 40 6.89 -2.24 2.58
N MET A 41 6.51 -1.48 1.55
CA MET A 41 5.45 -1.86 0.61
C MET A 41 5.71 -3.22 -0.03
N LYS A 42 6.95 -3.46 -0.49
CA LYS A 42 7.34 -4.73 -1.13
C LYS A 42 7.22 -5.88 -0.17
N LEU A 43 7.79 -5.75 1.03
CA LEU A 43 7.81 -6.81 2.04
C LEU A 43 6.39 -7.17 2.51
N LEU A 44 5.55 -6.16 2.77
CA LEU A 44 4.16 -6.39 3.19
C LEU A 44 3.36 -7.11 2.09
N ALA A 45 3.46 -6.67 0.84
CA ALA A 45 2.72 -7.24 -0.28
C ALA A 45 3.20 -8.66 -0.63
N GLU A 46 4.51 -8.90 -0.63
CA GLU A 46 5.10 -10.17 -1.05
C GLU A 46 4.63 -11.34 -0.18
N LYS A 47 4.61 -11.19 1.15
CA LYS A 47 4.09 -12.21 2.05
C LYS A 47 2.63 -12.56 1.74
N MET A 48 1.79 -11.55 1.53
CA MET A 48 0.36 -11.75 1.23
C MET A 48 0.16 -12.50 -0.09
N VAL A 49 0.93 -12.15 -1.12
CA VAL A 49 0.91 -12.84 -2.41
C VAL A 49 1.33 -14.29 -2.27
N MET A 50 2.44 -14.57 -1.56
CA MET A 50 2.93 -15.94 -1.36
C MET A 50 1.89 -16.79 -0.61
N SER A 51 1.35 -16.28 0.49
CA SER A 51 0.33 -16.96 1.28
C SER A 51 -0.95 -17.23 0.48
N LEU A 52 -1.45 -16.24 -0.26
CA LEU A 52 -2.58 -16.43 -1.18
C LEU A 52 -2.27 -17.39 -2.32
N ALA A 53 -1.03 -17.43 -2.82
CA ALA A 53 -0.63 -18.35 -3.88
C ALA A 53 -0.68 -19.82 -3.40
N GLU A 54 -0.27 -20.07 -2.16
CA GLU A 54 -0.30 -21.40 -1.53
C GLU A 54 -1.70 -21.85 -1.11
N PHE A 55 -2.57 -20.90 -0.76
CA PHE A 55 -3.91 -21.18 -0.24
C PHE A 55 -4.79 -21.94 -1.26
N LYS A 56 -5.36 -23.08 -0.89
CA LYS A 56 -6.26 -23.84 -1.77
C LYS A 56 -7.68 -23.31 -1.64
N LEU A 57 -8.20 -22.73 -2.73
CA LEU A 57 -9.58 -22.27 -2.78
C LEU A 57 -10.55 -23.44 -2.65
N PRO A 58 -11.69 -23.25 -1.97
CA PRO A 58 -12.72 -24.27 -1.92
C PRO A 58 -13.23 -24.56 -3.35
N PRO A 59 -13.61 -25.82 -3.65
CA PRO A 59 -14.13 -26.18 -4.95
C PRO A 59 -15.42 -25.39 -5.24
N ARG A 60 -15.51 -24.84 -6.44
CA ARG A 60 -16.73 -24.16 -6.91
C ARG A 60 -17.46 -25.00 -7.97
N PRO A 61 -18.80 -24.96 -7.99
CA PRO A 61 -19.60 -25.63 -9.02
C PRO A 61 -19.31 -25.11 -10.43
N ASP A 62 -18.97 -23.82 -10.53
CA ASP A 62 -18.68 -23.13 -11.78
C ASP A 62 -17.21 -23.38 -12.17
N THR A 63 -16.99 -23.99 -13.34
CA THR A 63 -15.71 -24.57 -13.79
C THR A 63 -14.63 -23.56 -14.22
N GLY A 64 -14.81 -22.28 -13.90
CA GLY A 64 -13.93 -21.19 -14.31
C GLY A 64 -12.88 -20.79 -13.27
N LYS A 65 -11.93 -19.94 -13.69
CA LYS A 65 -11.06 -19.23 -12.75
C LYS A 65 -11.89 -18.27 -11.90
N PRO A 66 -11.73 -18.28 -10.57
CA PRO A 66 -12.53 -17.44 -9.69
C PRO A 66 -12.23 -15.97 -9.92
N VAL A 67 -13.27 -15.16 -9.81
CA VAL A 67 -13.24 -13.72 -10.00
C VAL A 67 -12.97 -13.01 -8.66
N LEU A 68 -11.88 -12.27 -8.58
CA LEU A 68 -11.46 -11.54 -7.40
C LEU A 68 -11.73 -10.04 -7.61
N ALA A 69 -12.42 -9.43 -6.65
CA ALA A 69 -12.53 -7.98 -6.54
C ALA A 69 -11.72 -7.49 -5.35
N PHE A 70 -10.88 -6.48 -5.56
CA PHE A 70 -10.23 -5.78 -4.46
C PHE A 70 -11.24 -4.84 -3.80
N LEU A 71 -11.18 -4.72 -2.48
CA LEU A 71 -11.83 -3.65 -1.74
C LEU A 71 -10.76 -2.69 -1.20
N THR A 72 -11.18 -1.55 -0.65
CA THR A 72 -10.25 -0.58 -0.07
C THR A 72 -9.47 -1.22 1.07
N ILE A 73 -8.14 -1.09 1.06
CA ILE A 73 -7.31 -1.38 2.22
C ILE A 73 -7.35 -0.14 3.13
N GLY A 74 -7.84 -0.33 4.37
CA GLY A 74 -7.95 0.74 5.35
C GLY A 74 -6.58 1.19 5.86
N ASN A 75 -6.37 2.50 6.02
CA ASN A 75 -5.19 3.05 6.68
C ASN A 75 -5.53 3.42 8.13
N ARG A 76 -4.97 2.67 9.08
CA ARG A 76 -5.07 2.88 10.54
C ARG A 76 -3.72 3.27 11.15
N THR A 77 -2.86 3.88 10.34
CA THR A 77 -1.57 4.41 10.78
C THR A 77 -1.66 5.91 11.05
N SER A 78 -0.66 6.45 11.73
CA SER A 78 -0.44 7.90 11.86
C SER A 78 0.09 8.54 10.57
N GLN A 79 0.40 7.76 9.53
CA GLN A 79 1.10 8.21 8.32
C GLN A 79 0.19 8.13 7.09
N HIS A 80 0.50 8.93 6.07
CA HIS A 80 -0.14 8.83 4.76
C HIS A 80 0.47 7.68 3.96
N ILE A 81 0.06 6.45 4.28
CA ILE A 81 0.43 5.25 3.53
C ILE A 81 -0.44 5.14 2.29
N ASP A 82 0.20 4.91 1.14
CA ASP A 82 -0.47 4.57 -0.11
C ASP A 82 -0.96 3.12 -0.08
N THR A 83 -2.18 2.94 0.44
CA THR A 83 -2.80 1.62 0.54
C THR A 83 -3.32 1.10 -0.80
N GLU A 84 -3.59 1.98 -1.77
CA GLU A 84 -3.98 1.58 -3.12
C GLU A 84 -2.74 1.04 -3.88
N GLY A 85 -1.55 1.63 -3.69
CA GLY A 85 -0.29 1.08 -4.19
C GLY A 85 0.03 -0.34 -3.66
N ILE A 86 -0.27 -0.61 -2.38
CA ILE A 86 -0.18 -1.97 -1.81
C ILE A 86 -1.16 -2.91 -2.54
N ALA A 87 -2.42 -2.48 -2.69
CA ALA A 87 -3.45 -3.28 -3.35
C ALA A 87 -3.08 -3.59 -4.81
N GLU A 88 -2.63 -2.60 -5.58
CA GLU A 88 -2.19 -2.74 -6.97
C GLU A 88 -1.02 -3.70 -7.09
N LYS A 89 -0.04 -3.62 -6.17
CA LYS A 89 1.10 -4.52 -6.17
C LYS A 89 0.69 -5.98 -5.96
N ILE A 90 -0.21 -6.24 -5.01
CA ILE A 90 -0.76 -7.58 -4.77
C ILE A 90 -1.57 -8.03 -6.00
N MET A 91 -2.41 -7.15 -6.54
CA MET A 91 -3.24 -7.40 -7.72
C MET A 91 -2.41 -7.87 -8.92
N VAL A 92 -1.39 -7.09 -9.30
CA VAL A 92 -0.50 -7.41 -10.43
C VAL A 92 0.19 -8.75 -10.21
N ALA A 93 0.63 -9.05 -9.00
CA ALA A 93 1.29 -10.31 -8.69
C ALA A 93 0.32 -11.51 -8.79
N LEU A 94 -0.91 -11.38 -8.28
CA LEU A 94 -1.93 -12.42 -8.38
C LEU A 94 -2.40 -12.65 -9.83
N LEU A 95 -2.49 -11.59 -10.64
CA LEU A 95 -2.74 -11.69 -12.09
C LEU A 95 -1.65 -12.51 -12.78
N LYS A 96 -0.37 -12.23 -12.48
CA LYS A 96 0.77 -12.96 -13.06
C LYS A 96 0.76 -14.44 -12.70
N LEU A 97 0.31 -14.80 -11.49
CA LEU A 97 0.15 -16.18 -11.08
C LEU A 97 -1.03 -16.89 -11.78
N GLY A 98 -1.93 -16.13 -12.41
CA GLY A 98 -3.06 -16.67 -13.17
C GLY A 98 -4.11 -17.38 -12.31
N LYS A 99 -4.08 -17.20 -10.99
CA LYS A 99 -4.95 -17.87 -10.01
C LYS A 99 -6.38 -17.30 -10.00
N PHE A 100 -6.50 -16.00 -10.23
CA PHE A 100 -7.77 -15.28 -10.25
C PHE A 100 -7.96 -14.54 -11.57
N ARG A 101 -9.20 -14.34 -11.98
CA ARG A 101 -9.59 -13.23 -12.85
C ARG A 101 -9.82 -12.03 -11.96
N ILE A 102 -9.32 -10.85 -12.30
CA ILE A 102 -9.49 -9.66 -11.45
C ILE A 102 -10.40 -8.66 -12.15
N VAL A 103 -11.33 -8.09 -11.39
CA VAL A 103 -12.20 -7.01 -11.86
C VAL A 103 -11.70 -5.69 -11.30
N ASP A 104 -11.56 -4.70 -12.18
CA ASP A 104 -11.08 -3.38 -11.83
C ASP A 104 -12.14 -2.56 -11.08
N ARG A 105 -11.82 -2.14 -9.86
CA ARG A 105 -12.69 -1.33 -8.99
C ARG A 105 -13.05 0.03 -9.58
N GLU A 106 -12.16 0.69 -10.33
CA GLU A 106 -12.44 2.04 -10.83
C GLU A 106 -13.50 2.00 -11.92
N LEU A 107 -13.38 1.04 -12.83
CA LEU A 107 -14.41 0.76 -13.83
C LEU A 107 -15.74 0.39 -13.17
N LEU A 108 -15.68 -0.44 -12.11
CA LEU A 108 -16.85 -0.82 -11.33
C LEU A 108 -17.46 0.34 -10.55
N LYS A 109 -16.68 1.25 -9.96
CA LYS A 109 -17.21 2.43 -9.24
C LYS A 109 -17.89 3.40 -10.18
N GLN A 110 -17.41 3.54 -11.41
CA GLN A 110 -18.05 4.36 -12.43
C GLN A 110 -19.40 3.75 -12.83
N GLN A 111 -19.43 2.44 -13.12
CA GLN A 111 -20.66 1.72 -13.46
C GLN A 111 -21.64 1.59 -12.28
N ALA A 112 -21.14 1.37 -11.07
CA ALA A 112 -21.95 1.26 -9.87
C ALA A 112 -22.44 2.62 -9.36
N LYS A 113 -21.76 3.74 -9.63
CA LYS A 113 -22.30 5.08 -9.32
C LYS A 113 -23.55 5.37 -10.15
N GLU A 114 -23.57 4.99 -11.43
CA GLU A 114 -24.74 5.13 -12.30
C GLU A 114 -25.95 4.34 -11.76
N ILE A 115 -25.70 3.18 -11.13
CA ILE A 115 -26.74 2.29 -10.57
C ILE A 115 -27.11 2.68 -9.13
N ALA A 116 -26.13 3.00 -8.28
CA ALA A 116 -26.31 3.32 -6.86
C ALA A 116 -26.96 4.69 -6.63
N LEU A 117 -26.94 5.60 -7.62
CA LEU A 117 -27.73 6.85 -7.61
C LEU A 117 -29.24 6.61 -7.46
N GLN A 118 -29.73 5.39 -7.64
CA GLN A 118 -31.14 5.02 -7.39
C GLN A 118 -31.43 4.45 -5.99
N GLU A 119 -30.44 3.94 -5.23
CA GLU A 119 -30.70 3.18 -3.98
C GLU A 119 -29.73 3.47 -2.82
N THR A 120 -29.22 4.69 -2.68
CA THR A 120 -28.32 5.02 -1.56
C THR A 120 -29.07 5.21 -0.23
N GLN A 121 -29.21 4.16 0.60
CA GLN A 121 -29.31 4.41 2.05
C GLN A 121 -28.88 3.31 3.04
N ARG A 122 -28.29 2.18 2.63
CA ARG A 122 -27.57 1.29 3.58
C ARG A 122 -26.76 0.23 2.84
N ILE A 123 -25.46 0.11 3.14
CA ILE A 123 -24.69 -1.07 2.75
C ILE A 123 -24.68 -2.01 3.97
N ASP A 124 -25.59 -2.98 3.96
CA ASP A 124 -25.56 -4.16 4.83
C ASP A 124 -25.10 -5.39 4.03
N VAL A 125 -25.18 -6.59 4.63
CA VAL A 125 -24.80 -7.86 3.97
C VAL A 125 -25.54 -8.06 2.65
N GLU A 126 -26.81 -7.65 2.57
CA GLU A 126 -27.59 -7.74 1.34
C GLU A 126 -27.05 -6.80 0.26
N GLY A 127 -26.63 -5.59 0.64
CA GLY A 127 -25.92 -4.66 -0.24
C GLY A 127 -24.60 -5.22 -0.77
N ALA A 128 -23.83 -5.94 0.06
CA ALA A 128 -22.59 -6.59 -0.36
C ALA A 128 -22.81 -7.74 -1.36
N VAL A 129 -23.86 -8.55 -1.16
CA VAL A 129 -24.25 -9.64 -2.09
C VAL A 129 -24.78 -9.07 -3.40
N LYS A 130 -25.62 -8.03 -3.36
CA LYS A 130 -26.11 -7.34 -4.57
C LYS A 130 -24.96 -6.72 -5.36
N LEU A 131 -24.03 -6.06 -4.68
CA LEU A 131 -22.82 -5.53 -5.30
C LEU A 131 -21.98 -6.66 -5.90
N GLY A 132 -21.77 -7.75 -5.17
CA GLY A 132 -21.05 -8.94 -5.64
C GLY A 132 -21.63 -9.57 -6.92
N ASN A 133 -22.96 -9.71 -6.98
CA ASN A 133 -23.67 -10.18 -8.16
C ASN A 133 -23.57 -9.19 -9.34
N LEU A 134 -23.65 -7.88 -9.06
CA LEU A 134 -23.53 -6.84 -10.07
C LEU A 134 -22.15 -6.84 -10.73
N ILE A 135 -21.10 -7.04 -9.94
CA ILE A 135 -19.70 -7.03 -10.41
C ILE A 135 -19.21 -8.41 -10.88
N GLY A 136 -20.01 -9.46 -10.68
CA GLY A 136 -19.65 -10.85 -11.00
C GLY A 136 -18.44 -11.36 -10.23
N ALA A 137 -18.19 -10.84 -9.02
CA ALA A 137 -17.07 -11.28 -8.20
C ALA A 137 -17.44 -12.50 -7.36
N ASP A 138 -16.49 -13.42 -7.26
CA ASP A 138 -16.58 -14.62 -6.46
C ASP A 138 -16.04 -14.38 -5.04
N TYR A 139 -14.98 -13.58 -4.96
CA TYR A 139 -14.29 -13.25 -3.72
C TYR A 139 -13.98 -11.77 -3.62
N PHE A 140 -13.99 -11.27 -2.39
CA PHE A 140 -13.44 -9.96 -2.04
C PHE A 140 -12.09 -10.11 -1.34
N LEU A 141 -11.09 -9.34 -1.76
CA LEU A 141 -9.84 -9.17 -1.02
C LEU A 141 -9.82 -7.80 -0.37
N THR A 142 -9.72 -7.77 0.95
CA THR A 142 -9.76 -6.55 1.77
C THR A 142 -8.76 -6.63 2.91
N GLY A 143 -8.46 -5.50 3.55
CA GLY A 143 -7.53 -5.47 4.67
C GLY A 143 -7.38 -4.11 5.31
N ASP A 144 -6.46 -4.04 6.26
CA ASP A 144 -6.04 -2.81 6.90
C ASP A 144 -4.55 -2.83 7.24
N VAL A 145 -3.91 -1.66 7.09
CA VAL A 145 -2.56 -1.41 7.59
C VAL A 145 -2.65 -0.59 8.87
N MET A 146 -1.92 -0.98 9.91
CA MET A 146 -1.87 -0.28 11.18
C MET A 146 -0.42 -0.06 11.62
N SER A 147 -0.19 0.98 12.43
CA SER A 147 1.13 1.28 12.97
C SER A 147 1.09 1.57 14.46
N ILE A 148 2.20 1.27 15.14
CA ILE A 148 2.45 1.66 16.52
C ILE A 148 3.82 2.31 16.60
N GLU A 149 3.86 3.57 17.00
CA GLU A 149 5.09 4.34 17.15
C GLU A 149 5.42 4.56 18.63
N LYS A 150 6.70 4.40 18.99
CA LYS A 150 7.22 4.67 20.33
C LYS A 150 8.55 5.41 20.24
N THR A 151 8.64 6.57 20.87
CA THR A 151 9.86 7.37 20.92
C THR A 151 10.40 7.41 22.35
N LYS A 152 11.71 7.20 22.50
CA LYS A 152 12.45 7.35 23.75
C LYS A 152 13.78 8.05 23.47
N GLY A 153 13.95 9.27 23.99
CA GLY A 153 15.12 10.08 23.68
C GLY A 153 15.21 10.35 22.17
N ALA A 154 16.38 10.07 21.57
CA ALA A 154 16.62 10.20 20.14
C ALA A 154 16.19 8.98 19.30
N THR A 155 15.70 7.91 19.93
CA THR A 155 15.33 6.67 19.25
C THR A 155 13.82 6.58 19.06
N THR A 156 13.40 6.27 17.84
CA THR A 156 12.01 5.97 17.48
C THR A 156 11.91 4.54 16.99
N LEU A 157 10.91 3.82 17.49
CA LEU A 157 10.48 2.51 17.01
C LEU A 157 9.14 2.66 16.32
N ALA A 158 9.04 2.15 15.09
CA ALA A 158 7.79 2.05 14.37
C ALA A 158 7.51 0.58 14.05
N TYR A 159 6.36 0.09 14.48
CA TYR A 159 5.83 -1.21 14.12
C TYR A 159 4.72 -1.00 13.10
N TYR A 160 4.73 -1.79 12.03
CA TYR A 160 3.68 -1.83 11.02
C TYR A 160 3.12 -3.23 10.94
N LYS A 161 1.81 -3.33 10.71
CA LYS A 161 1.16 -4.59 10.39
C LYS A 161 0.16 -4.40 9.27
N LEU A 162 0.27 -5.24 8.23
CA LEU A 162 -0.76 -5.42 7.21
C LEU A 162 -1.54 -6.69 7.54
N THR A 163 -2.86 -6.60 7.62
CA THR A 163 -3.75 -7.77 7.73
C THR A 163 -4.65 -7.80 6.51
N MET A 164 -4.70 -8.93 5.80
CA MET A 164 -5.54 -9.13 4.62
C MET A 164 -6.50 -10.31 4.84
N ARG A 165 -7.66 -10.25 4.20
CA ARG A 165 -8.73 -11.25 4.28
C ARG A 165 -9.36 -11.46 2.91
N LEU A 166 -9.59 -12.72 2.58
CA LEU A 166 -10.35 -13.16 1.41
C LEU A 166 -11.74 -13.61 1.87
N VAL A 167 -12.78 -12.97 1.35
CA VAL A 167 -14.17 -13.18 1.75
C VAL A 167 -14.93 -13.80 0.58
N ASP A 168 -15.67 -14.89 0.81
CA ASP A 168 -16.61 -15.43 -0.17
C ASP A 168 -17.83 -14.51 -0.29
N VAL A 169 -18.12 -14.05 -1.50
CA VAL A 169 -19.19 -13.09 -1.77
C VAL A 169 -20.57 -13.68 -1.45
N ARG A 170 -20.77 -14.99 -1.66
CA ARG A 170 -22.07 -15.66 -1.51
C ARG A 170 -22.38 -15.92 -0.04
N THR A 171 -21.39 -16.36 0.74
CA THR A 171 -21.58 -16.74 2.15
C THR A 171 -21.17 -15.63 3.13
N SER A 172 -20.46 -14.60 2.67
CA SER A 172 -19.80 -13.59 3.51
C SER A 172 -18.78 -14.17 4.49
N GLU A 173 -18.32 -15.40 4.28
CA GLU A 173 -17.33 -16.06 5.13
C GLU A 173 -15.91 -15.63 4.76
N ILE A 174 -15.09 -15.38 5.78
CA ILE A 174 -13.65 -15.21 5.60
C ILE A 174 -13.04 -16.59 5.39
N ILE A 175 -12.62 -16.89 4.16
CA ILE A 175 -12.06 -18.19 3.79
C ILE A 175 -10.52 -18.22 3.86
N TRP A 176 -9.89 -17.05 3.86
CA TRP A 176 -8.45 -16.91 4.08
C TRP A 176 -8.17 -15.59 4.78
N ALA A 177 -7.18 -15.59 5.67
CA ALA A 177 -6.63 -14.39 6.27
C ALA A 177 -5.16 -14.62 6.59
N ASP A 178 -4.35 -13.58 6.43
CA ASP A 178 -2.96 -13.59 6.85
C ASP A 178 -2.53 -12.18 7.25
N GLU A 179 -1.39 -12.08 7.93
CA GLU A 179 -0.79 -10.83 8.32
C GLU A 179 0.73 -10.83 8.12
N GLN A 180 1.27 -9.64 7.86
CA GLN A 180 2.71 -9.42 7.82
C GLN A 180 3.05 -8.25 8.72
N GLU A 181 4.07 -8.45 9.54
CA GLU A 181 4.58 -7.46 10.47
C GLU A 181 5.95 -6.95 10.02
N LEU A 182 6.20 -5.67 10.27
CA LEU A 182 7.50 -5.02 10.10
C LEU A 182 7.81 -4.19 11.34
N LYS A 183 9.09 -4.07 11.68
CA LYS A 183 9.53 -3.23 12.79
C LYS A 183 10.80 -2.48 12.42
N LYS A 184 10.73 -1.15 12.46
CA LYS A 184 11.81 -0.23 12.13
C LYS A 184 12.29 0.48 13.39
N LYS A 185 13.60 0.72 13.45
CA LYS A 185 14.25 1.53 14.48
C LYS A 185 15.03 2.64 13.79
N SER A 186 14.75 3.89 14.15
CA SER A 186 15.57 5.02 13.75
C SER A 186 16.16 5.70 14.98
N THR A 187 17.33 6.30 14.83
CA THR A 187 17.97 7.12 15.86
C THR A 187 18.36 8.45 15.22
N LYS A 188 17.82 9.55 15.73
CA LYS A 188 18.25 10.89 15.29
C LYS A 188 19.65 11.16 15.83
N ALA A 189 20.64 11.23 14.96
CA ALA A 189 21.94 11.80 15.28
C ALA A 189 21.85 13.33 15.16
N TRP A 190 22.40 14.07 16.12
CA TRP A 190 22.44 15.52 16.11
C TRP A 190 23.64 16.01 15.28
N TYR A 191 23.67 15.73 13.97
CA TYR A 191 24.48 16.46 12.98
C TYR A 191 24.15 15.96 11.56
N GLU A 192 23.44 16.77 10.78
CA GLU A 192 23.42 16.77 9.31
C GLU A 192 23.41 18.23 8.83
#